data_AF-A0A9X6AD18-F1
#
_entry.id   AF-A0A9X6AD18-F1
#
_cell.length_a   1.000
_cell.length_b   1.000
_cell.length_c   1.000
_cell.angle_alpha   90.00
_cell.angle_beta   90.00
_cell.angle_gamma   90.00
#
_symmetry.space_group_name_H-M   'P 1'
#
loop_
_entity.id
_entity.type
_entity.pdbx_description
1 polymer ?
#
loop_
_entity_poly.entity_id
_entity_poly.type
_entity_poly.pdbx_seq_one_letter_code
_entity_poly.pdbx_strand_id
1 'polypeptide(L)'
;WVLEADIRDCFGSIRHDALVAQVARRVVDGPMLTLIGMWLRAGVLEDGATGSAGAGTPQGSPISPLLANIALHVLDAAWQRGGHRLGVLVRYCDDFVILCPTRERAERARELASMVLASLGLLLHPGKTGIVHLARGGA
;
A
#
# COMPACT_ATOMS: atom_id res chain seq x y z
N TRP A 1 -20.64 8.76 1.83
CA TRP A 1 -19.33 9.28 2.26
C TRP A 1 -18.25 8.45 1.61
N VAL A 2 -17.16 9.07 1.17
CA VAL A 2 -16.04 8.38 0.53
C VAL A 2 -14.79 8.72 1.32
N LEU A 3 -14.08 7.71 1.78
CA LEU A 3 -12.69 7.88 2.18
C LEU A 3 -11.84 7.77 0.92
N GLU A 4 -11.22 8.85 0.52
CA GLU A 4 -10.17 8.87 -0.50
C GLU A 4 -8.83 8.71 0.22
N ALA A 5 -8.05 7.70 -0.15
CA ALA A 5 -6.83 7.36 0.53
C ALA A 5 -5.68 7.13 -0.47
N ASP A 6 -4.56 7.78 -0.17
CA ASP A 6 -3.28 7.69 -0.86
C ASP A 6 -2.25 7.23 0.18
N ILE A 7 -1.35 6.34 -0.22
CA ILE A 7 -0.30 5.81 0.65
C ILE A 7 0.98 6.58 0.40
N ARG A 8 1.56 7.15 1.47
CA ARG A 8 2.81 7.89 1.36
C ARG A 8 3.95 6.92 1.04
N ASP A 9 4.65 7.17 -0.07
CA ASP A 9 5.86 6.45 -0.48
C ASP A 9 5.71 4.93 -0.32
N CYS A 10 4.68 4.37 -1.00
CA CYS A 10 4.25 3.01 -0.77
C CYS A 10 5.41 2.01 -0.91
N PHE A 11 6.20 2.07 -1.99
CA PHE A 11 7.27 1.10 -2.19
C PHE A 11 8.49 1.36 -1.28
N GLY A 12 8.94 2.61 -1.13
CA GLY A 12 10.10 2.96 -0.31
C GLY A 12 9.88 2.73 1.19
N SER A 13 8.63 2.81 1.65
CA SER A 13 8.27 2.67 3.07
C SER A 13 7.79 1.26 3.46
N ILE A 14 7.58 0.34 2.51
CA ILE A 14 7.18 -1.04 2.84
C ILE A 14 8.30 -1.74 3.63
N ARG A 15 7.91 -2.35 4.75
CA ARG A 15 8.76 -3.29 5.49
C ARG A 15 9.07 -4.52 4.66
N HIS A 16 10.32 -4.63 4.21
CA HIS A 16 10.79 -5.74 3.37
C HIS A 16 10.61 -7.11 4.05
N ASP A 17 10.84 -7.21 5.35
CA ASP A 17 10.66 -8.43 6.13
C ASP A 17 9.20 -8.90 6.13
N ALA A 18 8.26 -7.96 6.30
CA ALA A 18 6.83 -8.23 6.25
C ALA A 18 6.38 -8.69 4.86
N LEU A 19 6.88 -8.05 3.80
CA LEU A 19 6.59 -8.43 2.42
C LEU A 19 7.16 -9.81 2.06
N VAL A 20 8.42 -10.09 2.41
CA VAL A 20 9.01 -11.41 2.16
C VAL A 20 8.28 -12.50 2.93
N ALA A 21 7.92 -12.25 4.19
CA ALA A 21 7.10 -13.16 4.99
C ALA A 21 5.72 -13.39 4.35
N GLN A 22 5.14 -12.39 3.70
CA GLN A 22 3.88 -12.51 2.96
C GLN A 22 3.99 -13.42 1.75
N VAL A 23 5.06 -13.27 0.95
CA VAL A 23 5.33 -14.14 -0.19
C VAL A 23 5.58 -15.58 0.28
N ALA A 24 6.35 -15.75 1.35
CA ALA A 24 6.69 -17.05 1.93
C ALA A 24 5.46 -17.86 2.40
N ARG A 25 4.30 -17.23 2.65
CA ARG A 25 3.05 -17.96 2.94
C ARG A 25 2.53 -18.78 1.77
N ARG A 26 2.94 -18.47 0.54
CA ARG A 26 2.48 -19.13 -0.69
C ARG A 26 3.62 -19.75 -1.50
N VAL A 27 4.82 -19.21 -1.39
CA VAL A 27 6.01 -19.67 -2.12
C VAL A 27 6.98 -20.32 -1.14
N VAL A 28 7.30 -21.60 -1.37
CA VAL A 28 8.20 -22.40 -0.51
C VAL A 28 9.66 -22.40 -1.04
N ASP A 29 9.88 -21.87 -2.24
CA ASP A 29 11.19 -21.80 -2.90
C ASP A 29 12.12 -20.77 -2.20
N GLY A 30 13.08 -21.28 -1.44
CA GLY A 30 14.06 -20.48 -0.70
C GLY A 30 14.95 -19.59 -1.59
N PRO A 31 15.54 -20.12 -2.69
CA PRO A 31 16.23 -19.30 -3.69
C PRO A 31 15.39 -18.15 -4.25
N MET A 32 14.11 -18.38 -4.57
CA MET A 32 13.21 -17.32 -5.06
C MET A 32 12.97 -16.24 -4.01
N LEU A 33 12.71 -16.62 -2.76
CA LEU A 33 12.55 -15.66 -1.66
C LEU A 33 13.82 -14.84 -1.43
N THR A 34 15.00 -15.48 -1.57
CA THR A 34 16.29 -14.80 -1.48
C THR A 34 16.45 -13.76 -2.58
N LEU A 35 16.10 -14.11 -3.81
CA LEU A 35 16.16 -13.20 -4.97
C LEU A 35 15.23 -11.99 -4.80
N ILE A 36 13.99 -12.22 -4.35
CA ILE A 36 13.06 -11.12 -4.02
C ILE A 36 13.65 -10.20 -2.95
N GLY A 37 14.24 -10.77 -1.90
CA GLY A 37 14.93 -9.99 -0.86
C GLY A 37 16.12 -9.18 -1.40
N MET A 38 16.86 -9.71 -2.38
CA MET A 38 17.94 -8.98 -3.06
C MET A 38 17.41 -7.81 -3.89
N TRP A 39 16.34 -8.01 -4.66
CA TRP A 39 15.70 -6.94 -5.44
C TRP A 39 15.17 -5.80 -4.56
N LEU A 40 14.53 -6.14 -3.44
CA LEU A 40 14.04 -5.14 -2.49
C LEU A 40 15.19 -4.28 -1.92
N ARG A 41 16.33 -4.89 -1.59
CA ARG A 41 17.52 -4.14 -1.13
C ARG A 41 18.15 -3.27 -2.21
N ALA A 42 18.14 -3.74 -3.46
CA ALA A 42 18.70 -2.99 -4.59
C ALA A 42 17.86 -1.75 -4.93
N GLY A 43 16.52 -1.84 -4.90
CA GLY A 43 15.64 -0.70 -5.15
C GLY A 43 15.80 0.44 -4.13
N VAL A 44 16.05 0.12 -2.86
CA VAL A 44 16.34 1.14 -1.82
C VAL A 44 17.65 1.89 -2.09
N LEU A 45 18.62 1.27 -2.75
CA LEU A 45 19.87 1.94 -3.13
C LEU A 45 19.65 2.96 -4.25
N GLU A 46 18.67 2.71 -5.14
CA GLU A 46 18.26 3.65 -6.19
C GLU A 46 17.43 4.82 -5.62
N ASP A 47 16.48 4.56 -4.72
CA ASP A 47 15.64 5.61 -4.09
C ASP A 47 16.36 6.40 -2.97
N GLY A 48 17.38 5.81 -2.33
CA GLY A 48 18.16 6.41 -1.25
C GLY A 48 19.37 7.25 -1.71
N ALA A 49 19.74 7.18 -3.00
CA ALA A 49 20.81 7.97 -3.57
C ALA A 49 20.31 9.34 -4.04
N THR A 50 20.18 10.30 -3.11
CA THR A 50 20.22 11.74 -3.44
C THR A 50 21.65 12.16 -3.84
N GLY A 51 22.22 11.53 -4.87
CA GLY A 51 23.62 11.68 -5.24
C GLY A 51 23.88 11.45 -6.72
N SER A 52 23.98 12.57 -7.46
CA SER A 52 24.47 12.74 -8.82
C SER A 52 23.88 11.83 -9.91
N ALA A 53 22.93 12.42 -10.66
CA ALA A 53 22.60 12.01 -12.01
C ALA A 53 23.87 11.98 -12.89
N GLY A 54 24.25 10.78 -13.34
CA GLY A 54 25.28 10.56 -14.33
C GLY A 54 24.92 9.36 -15.20
N ALA A 55 24.36 9.66 -16.37
CA ALA A 55 24.01 8.73 -17.45
C ALA A 55 22.89 7.72 -17.13
N GLY A 56 21.81 7.83 -17.90
CA GLY A 56 20.54 7.14 -17.70
C GLY A 56 20.66 5.65 -17.37
N THR A 57 19.99 5.27 -16.30
CA THR A 57 19.76 3.88 -15.87
C THR A 57 18.28 3.78 -15.45
N PRO A 58 17.67 2.60 -15.65
CA PRO A 58 16.27 2.49 -16.05
C PRO A 58 15.29 2.86 -14.94
N GLN A 59 14.26 3.56 -15.36
CA GLN A 59 13.14 4.06 -14.58
C GLN A 59 12.35 2.90 -13.92
N GLY A 60 12.70 2.58 -12.67
CA GLY A 60 11.96 1.68 -11.77
C GLY A 60 12.08 0.18 -12.10
N SER A 61 12.18 -0.65 -11.05
CA SER A 61 12.12 -2.10 -11.22
C SER A 61 10.71 -2.54 -11.66
N PRO A 62 10.57 -3.33 -12.75
CA PRO A 62 9.26 -3.75 -13.26
C PRO A 62 8.49 -4.63 -12.27
N ILE A 63 9.15 -5.17 -11.24
CA ILE A 63 8.52 -6.01 -10.22
C ILE A 63 7.89 -5.20 -9.08
N SER A 64 8.26 -3.93 -8.90
CA SER A 64 7.79 -3.10 -7.79
C SER A 64 6.25 -2.97 -7.74
N PRO A 65 5.53 -2.76 -8.85
CA PRO A 65 4.06 -2.72 -8.84
C PRO A 65 3.42 -4.04 -8.40
N LEU A 66 4.02 -5.18 -8.75
CA LEU A 66 3.55 -6.50 -8.32
C LEU A 66 3.78 -6.69 -6.82
N LEU A 67 4.97 -6.36 -6.32
CA LEU A 67 5.32 -6.48 -4.91
C LEU A 67 4.48 -5.55 -4.02
N ALA A 68 4.19 -4.33 -4.48
CA ALA A 68 3.29 -3.41 -3.79
C ALA A 68 1.87 -4.00 -3.67
N ASN A 69 1.33 -4.57 -4.75
CA ASN A 69 0.03 -5.25 -4.71
C ASN A 69 0.04 -6.47 -3.79
N ILE A 70 1.13 -7.25 -3.78
CA ILE A 70 1.28 -8.36 -2.85
C ILE A 70 1.27 -7.84 -1.41
N ALA A 71 2.01 -6.78 -1.08
CA ALA A 71 1.98 -6.18 0.25
C ALA A 71 0.54 -5.77 0.63
N LEU A 72 -0.08 -4.92 -0.20
CA LEU A 72 -1.40 -4.33 0.07
C LEU A 72 -2.55 -5.33 0.09
N HIS A 73 -2.33 -6.58 -0.33
CA HIS A 73 -3.32 -7.64 -0.18
C HIS A 73 -3.79 -7.85 1.28
N VAL A 74 -3.00 -7.46 2.29
CA VAL A 74 -3.45 -7.51 3.69
C VAL A 74 -4.66 -6.61 3.95
N LEU A 75 -4.77 -5.48 3.22
CA LEU A 75 -5.90 -4.56 3.30
C LEU A 75 -7.15 -5.23 2.73
N ASP A 76 -7.04 -5.85 1.55
CA ASP A 76 -8.14 -6.60 0.94
C ASP A 76 -8.62 -7.72 1.87
N ALA A 77 -7.68 -8.47 2.46
CA ALA A 77 -7.98 -9.55 3.39
C ALA A 77 -8.63 -9.05 4.70
N ALA A 78 -8.23 -7.88 5.21
CA ALA A 78 -8.90 -7.24 6.35
C ALA A 78 -10.33 -6.81 5.99
N TRP A 79 -10.54 -6.33 4.75
CA TRP A 79 -11.85 -5.95 4.27
C TRP A 79 -12.80 -7.15 4.16
N GLN A 80 -12.32 -8.26 3.59
CA GLN A 80 -13.09 -9.51 3.51
C GLN A 80 -13.48 -10.04 4.90
N ARG A 81 -12.55 -10.02 5.86
CA ARG A 81 -12.83 -10.52 7.23
C ARG A 81 -13.79 -9.67 8.05
N GLY A 82 -13.93 -8.38 7.74
CA GLY A 82 -14.87 -7.54 8.48
C GLY A 82 -14.99 -6.08 8.06
N GLY A 83 -14.00 -5.53 7.36
CA GLY A 83 -14.07 -4.15 6.85
C GLY A 83 -15.25 -3.90 5.90
N HIS A 84 -15.76 -4.95 5.23
CA HIS A 84 -16.96 -4.88 4.37
C HIS A 84 -18.21 -4.34 5.09
N ARG A 85 -18.27 -4.42 6.43
CA ARG A 85 -19.37 -3.84 7.23
C ARG A 85 -19.29 -2.31 7.32
N LEU A 86 -18.11 -1.74 7.14
CA LEU A 86 -17.87 -0.29 7.19
C LEU A 86 -18.19 0.35 5.82
N GLY A 87 -17.80 -0.31 4.74
CA GLY A 87 -18.03 0.17 3.38
C GLY A 87 -17.43 -0.74 2.31
N VAL A 88 -17.58 -0.34 1.05
CA VAL A 88 -17.02 -1.04 -0.11
C VAL A 88 -15.64 -0.48 -0.42
N LEU A 89 -14.61 -1.32 -0.32
CA LEU A 89 -13.23 -1.00 -0.72
C LEU A 89 -13.08 -1.18 -2.23
N VAL A 90 -12.56 -0.14 -2.90
CA VAL A 90 -12.11 -0.19 -4.29
C VAL A 90 -10.65 0.28 -4.32
N ARG A 91 -9.75 -0.54 -4.85
CA ARG A 91 -8.32 -0.27 -4.85
C ARG A 91 -7.73 -0.43 -6.25
N TYR A 92 -6.81 0.46 -6.59
CA TYR A 92 -6.01 0.42 -7.81
C TYR A 92 -4.56 0.71 -7.43
N CYS A 93 -3.71 -0.32 -7.49
CA CYS A 93 -2.34 -0.24 -6.97
C CYS A 93 -2.33 0.22 -5.49
N ASP A 94 -1.68 1.35 -5.21
CA ASP A 94 -1.55 2.02 -3.92
C ASP A 94 -2.67 3.02 -3.62
N ASP A 95 -3.40 3.47 -4.63
CA ASP A 95 -4.59 4.32 -4.47
C ASP A 95 -5.83 3.48 -4.13
N PHE A 96 -6.62 3.95 -3.17
CA PHE A 96 -7.89 3.31 -2.88
C PHE A 96 -8.95 4.28 -2.35
N VAL A 97 -10.20 3.89 -2.56
CA VAL A 97 -11.36 4.57 -2.01
C VAL A 97 -12.24 3.60 -1.22
N ILE A 98 -12.92 4.11 -0.20
CA ILE A 98 -13.87 3.32 0.59
C ILE A 98 -15.22 4.02 0.63
N LEU A 99 -16.20 3.43 -0.04
CA LEU A 99 -17.56 3.94 -0.15
C LEU A 99 -18.35 3.53 1.10
N CYS A 100 -18.64 4.52 1.94
CA CYS A 100 -19.29 4.34 3.25
C CYS A 100 -20.66 5.01 3.30
N PRO A 101 -21.69 4.37 3.91
CA PRO A 101 -23.02 4.97 4.06
C PRO A 101 -23.03 6.23 4.94
N THR A 102 -22.23 6.27 5.99
CA THR A 102 -22.18 7.38 6.97
C THR A 102 -20.76 7.90 7.16
N ARG A 103 -20.62 9.13 7.65
CA ARG A 103 -19.32 9.74 7.97
C ARG A 103 -18.59 8.94 9.05
N GLU A 104 -19.31 8.57 10.11
CA GLU A 104 -18.79 7.75 11.21
C GLU A 104 -18.21 6.41 10.71
N ARG A 105 -18.86 5.77 9.71
CA ARG A 105 -18.31 4.55 9.10
C ARG A 105 -17.06 4.84 8.28
N ALA A 106 -16.99 5.97 7.59
CA ALA A 106 -15.77 6.38 6.87
C ALA A 106 -14.61 6.65 7.84
N GLU A 107 -14.87 7.26 8.99
CA GLU A 107 -13.87 7.51 10.04
C GLU A 107 -13.35 6.18 10.61
N ARG A 108 -14.23 5.25 10.98
CA ARG A 108 -13.85 3.89 11.39
C ARG A 108 -13.10 3.12 10.29
N ALA A 109 -13.49 3.30 9.03
CA ALA A 109 -12.81 2.68 7.90
C ALA A 109 -11.36 3.20 7.76
N ARG A 110 -11.16 4.51 7.96
CA ARG A 110 -9.83 5.13 7.99
C ARG A 110 -8.96 4.58 9.12
N GLU A 111 -9.53 4.40 10.31
CA GLU A 111 -8.83 3.81 11.45
C GLU A 111 -8.40 2.37 11.17
N LEU A 112 -9.32 1.54 10.66
CA LEU A 112 -9.01 0.16 10.28
C LEU A 112 -7.93 0.10 9.20
N ALA A 113 -8.05 0.92 8.14
CA ALA A 113 -7.06 0.98 7.08
C ALA A 113 -5.68 1.40 7.62
N SER A 114 -5.63 2.43 8.47
CA SER A 114 -4.38 2.90 9.09
C SER A 114 -3.73 1.82 9.94
N MET A 115 -4.52 1.10 10.75
CA MET A 115 -4.02 0.00 11.59
C MET A 115 -3.45 -1.14 10.75
N VAL A 116 -4.12 -1.51 9.66
CA VAL A 116 -3.67 -2.59 8.77
C VAL A 116 -2.39 -2.17 8.04
N LEU A 117 -2.33 -0.96 7.49
CA LEU A 117 -1.15 -0.43 6.80
C LEU A 117 0.05 -0.29 7.74
N ALA A 118 -0.16 0.10 9.00
CA ALA A 118 0.92 0.19 9.99
C ALA A 118 1.64 -1.14 10.21
N SER A 119 0.97 -2.29 10.06
CA SER A 119 1.62 -3.62 10.14
C SER A 119 2.65 -3.87 9.04
N LEU A 120 2.55 -3.14 7.92
CA LEU A 120 3.48 -3.12 6.80
C LEU A 120 4.50 -1.98 6.87
N GLY A 121 4.45 -1.14 7.91
CA GLY A 121 5.23 0.11 7.99
C GLY A 121 4.67 1.25 7.14
N LEU A 122 3.48 1.08 6.55
CA LEU A 122 2.86 2.05 5.67
C LEU A 122 1.98 3.04 6.43
N LEU A 123 1.91 4.26 5.91
CA LEU A 123 1.09 5.34 6.46
C LEU A 123 0.23 5.97 5.36
N LEU A 124 -1.00 6.33 5.75
CA LEU A 124 -1.87 7.16 4.90
C LEU A 124 -1.28 8.56 4.74
N HIS A 125 -1.33 9.10 3.53
CA HIS A 125 -0.80 10.41 3.22
C HIS A 125 -1.69 11.50 3.85
N PRO A 126 -1.20 12.26 4.86
CA PRO A 126 -2.06 13.13 5.66
C PRO A 126 -2.69 14.29 4.87
N GLY A 127 -2.00 14.76 3.82
CA GLY A 127 -2.50 15.85 2.96
C GLY A 127 -3.32 15.41 1.75
N LYS A 128 -3.39 14.12 1.44
CA LYS A 128 -4.12 13.58 0.29
C LYS A 128 -5.25 12.63 0.68
N THR A 129 -5.24 12.16 1.92
CA THR A 129 -6.29 11.29 2.46
C THR A 129 -7.38 12.15 3.09
N GLY A 130 -8.63 11.99 2.63
CA GLY A 130 -9.76 12.80 3.04
C GLY A 130 -11.08 12.02 3.08
N ILE A 131 -12.04 12.51 3.87
CA ILE A 131 -13.41 11.98 3.89
C ILE A 131 -14.32 13.02 3.23
N VAL A 132 -14.88 12.67 2.07
CA VAL A 132 -15.72 13.55 1.25
C VAL A 132 -17.14 13.03 1.15
N HIS A 133 -18.07 13.93 0.81
CA HIS A 133 -19.46 13.58 0.54
C HIS A 133 -19.68 13.51 -0.99
N LEU A 134 -20.13 12.36 -1.48
CA LEU A 134 -20.31 12.07 -2.91
C LEU A 134 -21.12 13.13 -3.67
N ALA A 135 -22.17 13.67 -3.04
CA ALA A 135 -23.02 14.70 -3.65
C ALA A 135 -22.43 16.13 -3.65
N ARG A 136 -21.30 16.37 -2.96
CA ARG A 136 -20.68 17.70 -2.88
C ARG A 136 -19.41 17.82 -3.74
N GLY A 137 -18.97 16.74 -4.40
CA GLY A 137 -17.70 16.69 -5.15
C GLY A 137 -16.47 16.80 -4.23
N GLY A 138 -15.36 16.18 -4.63
CA GLY A 138 -14.04 16.52 -4.06
C GLY A 138 -13.61 17.89 -4.59
N ALA A 139 -12.87 18.65 -3.76
CA ALA A 139 -12.31 19.95 -4.15
C ALA A 139 -11.13 19.77 -5.12
#